data_AF-A0A968ZPA1-F1
#
_entry.id   AF-A0A968ZPA1-F1
#
_cell.length_a   1.000
_cell.length_b   1.000
_cell.length_c   1.000
_cell.angle_alpha   90.00
_cell.angle_beta   90.00
_cell.angle_gamma   90.00
#
_symmetry.space_group_name_H-M   'P 1'
#
loop_
_entity.id
_entity.type
_entity.pdbx_description
1 polymer ?
#
loop_
_entity_poly.entity_id
_entity_poly.type
_entity_poly.pdbx_seq_one_letter_code
_entity_poly.pdbx_strand_id
1 'polypeptide(L)'
;MERHKDRPTFFFQHVPIHPIGINPLIDYCEEVHVKRLLFDILGKHGNVKYVLSGHVHIPVKASFKTAVEHRGMKLINLPAAGYRPRAFGEPDFNGGPSQGFVVVEVQGEQVRLTAKTLTEEEYEYPSSFPA
;
A
#
# COMPACT_ATOMS: atom_id res chain seq x y z
N MET A 1 23.47 9.41 3.69
CA MET A 1 22.36 9.27 2.74
C MET A 1 22.79 9.38 1.27
N GLU A 2 23.81 10.19 0.91
CA GLU A 2 24.26 10.38 -0.49
C GLU A 2 24.50 9.11 -1.31
N ARG A 3 25.04 8.04 -0.72
CA ARG A 3 25.38 6.80 -1.44
C ARG A 3 24.17 6.04 -2.01
N HIS A 4 22.95 6.33 -1.56
CA HIS A 4 21.74 5.60 -1.94
C HIS A 4 20.58 6.51 -2.35
N LYS A 5 20.84 7.80 -2.59
CA LYS A 5 19.79 8.78 -2.90
C LYS A 5 18.99 8.42 -4.16
N ASP A 6 19.64 7.78 -5.13
CA ASP A 6 19.06 7.42 -6.42
C ASP A 6 18.38 6.03 -6.42
N ARG A 7 18.41 5.30 -5.29
CA ARG A 7 17.76 3.98 -5.20
C ARG A 7 16.33 4.12 -4.68
N PRO A 8 15.33 3.48 -5.31
CA PRO A 8 13.96 3.50 -4.80
C PRO A 8 13.94 2.88 -3.41
N THR A 9 13.59 3.69 -2.40
CA THR A 9 13.47 3.23 -1.02
C THR A 9 12.04 2.79 -0.76
N PHE A 10 11.89 1.59 -0.22
CA PHE A 10 10.63 1.03 0.26
C PHE A 10 10.56 1.22 1.77
N PHE A 11 9.49 1.84 2.24
CA PHE A 11 9.19 1.96 3.66
C PHE A 11 8.03 1.01 3.99
N PHE A 12 8.23 0.17 5.00
CA PHE A 12 7.23 -0.79 5.46
C PHE A 12 6.76 -0.39 6.84
N GLN A 13 5.46 -0.25 7.02
CA GLN A 13 4.85 0.02 8.31
C GLN A 13 3.57 -0.80 8.44
N HIS A 14 3.27 -1.31 9.63
CA HIS A 14 2.04 -2.08 9.81
C HIS A 14 0.78 -1.22 9.55
N VAL A 15 0.66 -0.07 10.19
CA VAL A 15 -0.53 0.80 10.13
C VAL A 15 -0.50 1.76 8.94
N PRO A 16 -1.58 1.89 8.15
CA PRO A 16 -1.65 2.84 7.05
C PRO A 16 -1.47 4.30 7.49
N ILE A 17 -0.63 5.02 6.74
CA ILE A 17 -0.38 6.46 6.92
C ILE A 17 -1.18 7.35 5.96
N HIS A 18 -1.97 6.75 5.07
CA HIS A 18 -2.87 7.44 4.14
C HIS A 18 -4.32 6.98 4.37
N PRO A 19 -5.31 7.77 3.93
CA PRO A 19 -6.71 7.35 3.97
C PRO A 19 -6.93 6.10 3.10
N ILE A 20 -7.55 5.07 3.68
CA ILE A 20 -7.86 3.81 2.99
C ILE A 20 -9.37 3.50 2.96
N GLY A 21 -10.20 4.55 3.02
CA GLY A 21 -11.66 4.42 2.92
C GLY A 21 -12.36 3.75 4.12
N ILE A 22 -11.65 3.53 5.23
CA ILE A 22 -12.20 2.94 6.46
C ILE A 22 -12.04 3.94 7.59
N ASN A 23 -13.11 4.19 8.35
CA ASN A 23 -13.07 5.07 9.50
C ASN A 23 -12.21 4.43 10.60
N PRO A 24 -11.07 5.02 10.99
CA PRO A 24 -10.16 4.46 11.99
C PRO A 24 -10.67 4.62 13.44
N LEU A 25 -11.96 4.89 13.68
CA LEU A 25 -12.59 4.90 15.03
C LEU A 25 -12.62 3.52 15.73
N ILE A 26 -11.67 2.64 15.44
CA ILE A 26 -11.53 1.30 16.01
C ILE A 26 -10.09 1.15 16.58
N ASP A 27 -9.72 2.03 17.53
CA ASP A 27 -8.65 1.91 18.55
C ASP A 27 -7.23 1.38 18.21
N TYR A 28 -6.86 1.24 16.94
CA TYR A 28 -5.60 0.57 16.55
C TYR A 28 -4.72 1.39 15.59
N CYS A 29 -4.78 2.71 15.67
CA CYS A 29 -4.01 3.60 14.81
C CYS A 29 -3.37 4.73 15.62
N GLU A 30 -2.23 5.22 15.14
CA GLU A 30 -1.60 6.40 15.69
C GLU A 30 -2.49 7.64 15.48
N GLU A 31 -2.32 8.63 16.35
CA GLU A 31 -2.97 9.92 16.19
C GLU A 31 -2.61 10.58 14.84
N VAL A 32 -3.54 11.37 14.31
CA VAL A 32 -3.38 12.05 13.01
C VAL A 32 -2.09 12.87 12.94
N HIS A 33 -1.71 13.53 14.04
CA HIS A 33 -0.50 14.35 14.08
C HIS A 33 0.78 13.50 13.96
N VAL A 34 0.80 12.29 14.53
CA VAL A 34 1.92 11.34 14.41
C VAL A 34 2.05 10.85 12.98
N LYS A 35 0.94 10.47 12.34
CA LYS A 35 0.92 10.04 10.93
C LYS A 35 1.41 11.14 10.00
N ARG A 36 0.98 12.38 10.22
CA ARG A 36 1.45 13.57 9.47
C ARG A 36 2.94 13.81 9.64
N LEU A 37 3.45 13.75 10.88
CA LEU A 37 4.87 13.91 11.14
C LEU A 37 5.72 12.86 10.40
N LEU A 38 5.34 11.59 10.49
CA LEU A 38 6.03 10.52 9.75
C LEU A 38 5.97 10.76 8.24
N PHE A 39 4.79 11.09 7.72
CA PHE A 39 4.59 11.37 6.31
C PHE A 39 5.48 12.52 5.80
N ASP A 40 5.61 13.60 6.58
CA ASP A 40 6.49 14.72 6.28
C ASP A 40 7.98 14.32 6.30
N ILE A 41 8.39 13.48 7.27
CA ILE A 41 9.75 12.95 7.34
C ILE A 41 10.08 12.11 6.09
N LEU A 42 9.19 11.20 5.70
CA LEU A 42 9.39 10.33 4.53
C LEU A 42 9.45 11.13 3.22
N GLY A 43 8.60 12.16 3.09
CA GLY A 43 8.55 13.02 1.91
C GLY A 43 9.70 14.02 1.79
N LYS A 44 10.49 14.25 2.85
CA LYS A 44 11.50 15.33 2.91
C LYS A 44 12.61 15.19 1.88
N HIS A 45 13.04 13.96 1.61
CA HIS A 45 14.24 13.69 0.81
C HIS A 45 13.94 13.07 -0.57
N GLY A 46 12.66 12.75 -0.86
CA GLY A 46 12.22 12.26 -2.17
C GLY A 46 12.73 10.87 -2.60
N ASN A 47 13.53 10.20 -1.76
CA ASN A 47 14.11 8.87 -2.04
C ASN A 47 13.16 7.72 -1.64
N VAL A 48 12.19 7.98 -0.76
CA VAL A 48 11.10 7.04 -0.47
C VAL A 48 10.16 7.05 -1.66
N LYS A 49 10.04 5.92 -2.35
CA LYS A 49 9.18 5.77 -3.54
C LYS A 49 7.96 4.92 -3.27
N TYR A 50 8.04 4.02 -2.28
CA TYR A 50 6.96 3.10 -1.94
C TYR A 50 6.77 3.10 -0.43
N VAL A 51 5.54 3.30 0.02
CA VAL A 51 5.13 3.16 1.41
C VAL A 51 4.09 2.04 1.47
N LEU A 52 4.49 0.89 1.99
CA LEU A 52 3.68 -0.32 2.02
C LEU A 52 3.17 -0.56 3.44
N SER A 53 1.86 -0.72 3.56
CA SER A 53 1.17 -0.93 4.83
C SER A 53 0.22 -2.13 4.83
N GLY A 54 -0.33 -2.49 5.98
CA GLY A 54 -1.29 -3.59 6.11
C GLY A 54 -2.38 -3.26 7.13
N HIS A 55 -2.43 -4.04 8.21
CA HIS A 55 -3.29 -3.81 9.40
C HIS A 55 -4.80 -4.00 9.19
N VAL A 56 -5.38 -3.54 8.09
CA VAL A 56 -6.84 -3.37 7.93
C VAL A 56 -7.50 -4.53 7.16
N HIS A 57 -6.66 -5.46 6.71
CA HIS A 57 -7.04 -6.72 6.09
C HIS A 57 -7.97 -6.50 4.89
N ILE A 58 -7.58 -5.65 3.95
CA ILE A 58 -8.41 -5.35 2.78
C ILE A 58 -8.27 -6.43 1.69
N PRO A 59 -9.28 -6.62 0.83
CA PRO A 59 -9.19 -7.51 -0.34
C PRO A 59 -8.25 -6.93 -1.42
N VAL A 60 -7.91 -7.75 -2.43
CA VAL A 60 -6.98 -7.37 -3.49
C VAL A 60 -7.46 -6.12 -4.23
N LYS A 61 -8.67 -6.08 -4.78
CA LYS A 61 -9.19 -4.88 -5.46
C LYS A 61 -9.23 -3.62 -4.59
N ALA A 62 -9.53 -3.76 -3.30
CA ALA A 62 -9.52 -2.60 -2.40
C ALA A 62 -8.11 -2.03 -2.26
N SER A 63 -7.07 -2.88 -2.25
CA SER A 63 -5.66 -2.45 -2.25
C SER A 63 -5.35 -1.51 -3.42
N PHE A 64 -5.82 -1.83 -4.63
CA PHE A 64 -5.68 -0.99 -5.81
C PHE A 64 -6.44 0.32 -5.67
N LYS A 65 -7.71 0.24 -5.22
CA LYS A 65 -8.61 1.40 -5.13
C LYS A 65 -8.15 2.44 -4.11
N THR A 66 -7.47 2.00 -3.06
CA THR A 66 -6.95 2.88 -2.01
C THR A 66 -5.52 3.33 -2.25
N ALA A 67 -4.82 2.77 -3.25
CA ALA A 67 -3.47 3.18 -3.57
C ALA A 67 -3.46 4.60 -4.14
N VAL A 68 -2.59 5.45 -3.60
CA VAL A 68 -2.46 6.86 -3.97
C VAL A 68 -0.99 7.23 -4.14
N GLU A 69 -0.74 8.31 -4.87
CA GLU A 69 0.59 8.89 -5.03
C GLU A 69 0.63 10.29 -4.45
N HIS A 70 1.56 10.55 -3.53
CA HIS A 70 1.71 11.86 -2.94
C HIS A 70 3.18 12.18 -2.65
N ARG A 71 3.64 13.37 -3.05
CA ARG A 71 5.06 13.79 -2.98
C ARG A 71 6.02 12.76 -3.60
N GLY A 72 5.61 12.11 -4.68
CA GLY A 72 6.38 11.06 -5.37
C GLY A 72 6.51 9.74 -4.60
N MET A 73 5.77 9.58 -3.49
CA MET A 73 5.62 8.32 -2.77
C MET A 73 4.33 7.63 -3.21
N LYS A 74 4.46 6.35 -3.58
CA LYS A 74 3.34 5.45 -3.84
C LYS A 74 2.92 4.77 -2.55
N LEU A 75 1.75 5.10 -2.04
CA LEU A 75 1.23 4.59 -0.78
C LEU A 75 0.24 3.47 -1.07
N ILE A 76 0.54 2.27 -0.58
CA ILE A 76 -0.24 1.07 -0.87
C ILE A 76 -0.53 0.36 0.44
N ASN A 77 -1.80 0.05 0.67
CA ASN A 77 -2.20 -0.85 1.74
C ASN A 77 -2.33 -2.26 1.18
N LEU A 78 -1.50 -3.19 1.62
CA LEU A 78 -1.39 -4.54 1.06
C LEU A 78 -2.64 -5.38 1.39
N PRO A 79 -3.03 -6.31 0.50
CA PRO A 79 -4.13 -7.22 0.76
C PRO A 79 -3.83 -8.18 1.93
N ALA A 80 -4.88 -8.72 2.53
CA ALA A 80 -4.73 -9.74 3.57
C ALA A 80 -4.22 -11.06 2.99
N ALA A 81 -3.07 -11.53 3.49
CA ALA A 81 -2.56 -12.87 3.21
C ALA A 81 -2.91 -13.81 4.39
N GLY A 82 -3.71 -14.84 4.14
CA GLY A 82 -3.98 -15.91 5.14
C GLY A 82 -4.95 -15.54 6.26
N TYR A 83 -5.53 -14.34 6.27
CA TYR A 83 -6.56 -13.93 7.23
C TYR A 83 -7.76 -13.33 6.50
N ARG A 84 -8.96 -13.46 7.08
CA ARG A 84 -10.23 -13.05 6.46
C ARG A 84 -10.18 -11.58 6.01
N PRO A 85 -10.24 -11.29 4.70
CA PRO A 85 -10.29 -9.92 4.25
C PRO A 85 -11.66 -9.30 4.55
N ARG A 86 -11.64 -8.00 4.80
CA ARG A 86 -12.79 -7.17 5.12
C ARG A 86 -13.14 -6.39 3.87
N ALA A 87 -14.16 -6.84 3.15
CA ALA A 87 -14.60 -6.22 1.90
C ALA A 87 -15.35 -4.89 2.08
N PHE A 88 -15.77 -4.56 3.32
CA PHE A 88 -16.55 -3.37 3.65
C PHE A 88 -17.75 -3.11 2.71
N GLY A 89 -18.39 -4.18 2.24
CA GLY A 89 -19.56 -4.13 1.35
C GLY A 89 -19.26 -4.09 -0.14
N GLU A 90 -17.99 -4.14 -0.56
CA GLU A 90 -17.60 -4.15 -1.99
C GLU A 90 -17.10 -5.54 -2.43
N PRO A 91 -17.54 -6.05 -3.60
CA PRO A 91 -16.96 -7.25 -4.19
C PRO A 91 -15.55 -7.00 -4.75
N ASP A 92 -14.70 -8.01 -4.63
CA ASP A 92 -13.38 -8.05 -5.27
C ASP A 92 -13.50 -8.32 -6.79
N PHE A 93 -12.36 -8.48 -7.49
CA PHE A 93 -12.31 -8.66 -8.94
C PHE A 93 -13.20 -9.79 -9.46
N ASN A 94 -13.21 -10.94 -8.79
CA ASN A 94 -13.99 -12.13 -9.19
C ASN A 94 -15.16 -12.45 -8.25
N GLY A 95 -15.59 -11.46 -7.46
CA GLY A 95 -16.61 -11.65 -6.43
C GLY A 95 -16.04 -12.19 -5.10
N GLY A 96 -16.79 -12.00 -4.01
CA GLY A 96 -16.29 -12.22 -2.64
C GLY A 96 -15.08 -11.35 -2.30
N PRO A 97 -14.55 -11.38 -1.06
CA PRO A 97 -13.26 -10.78 -0.73
C PRO A 97 -12.11 -11.75 -1.01
N SER A 98 -11.19 -11.43 -1.92
CA SER A 98 -10.02 -12.28 -2.18
C SER A 98 -8.89 -11.97 -1.19
N GLN A 99 -8.14 -13.03 -0.86
CA GLN A 99 -6.87 -12.95 -0.15
C GLN A 99 -5.74 -12.91 -1.17
N GLY A 100 -4.63 -12.27 -0.81
CA GLY A 100 -3.50 -12.18 -1.71
C GLY A 100 -2.26 -11.58 -1.09
N PHE A 101 -1.22 -11.49 -1.91
CA PHE A 101 0.06 -10.87 -1.59
C PHE A 101 0.53 -10.04 -2.79
N VAL A 102 1.53 -9.18 -2.58
CA VAL A 102 2.13 -8.39 -3.67
C VAL A 102 3.55 -8.87 -3.89
N VAL A 103 3.86 -9.19 -5.14
CA VAL A 103 5.21 -9.45 -5.62
C VAL A 103 5.79 -8.12 -6.11
N VAL A 104 6.98 -7.80 -5.63
CA VAL A 104 7.72 -6.59 -6.02
C VAL A 104 8.98 -7.03 -6.75
N GLU A 105 9.11 -6.58 -7.99
CA GLU A 105 10.29 -6.82 -8.82
C GLU A 105 11.04 -5.50 -9.01
N VAL A 106 12.31 -5.48 -8.63
CA VAL A 106 13.16 -4.28 -8.68
C VAL A 106 14.34 -4.51 -9.62
N GLN A 107 14.41 -3.72 -10.68
CA GLN A 107 15.51 -3.72 -11.66
C GLN A 107 16.09 -2.30 -11.77
N GLY A 108 17.13 -2.01 -10.98
CA GLY A 108 17.66 -0.65 -10.87
C GLY A 108 16.62 0.31 -10.26
N GLU A 109 16.19 1.30 -11.04
CA GLU A 109 15.14 2.25 -10.66
C GLU A 109 13.73 1.78 -11.08
N GLN A 110 13.64 0.75 -11.92
CA GLN A 110 12.36 0.21 -12.37
C GLN A 110 11.79 -0.71 -11.30
N VAL A 111 10.53 -0.46 -10.94
CA VAL A 111 9.80 -1.28 -9.98
C VAL A 111 8.46 -1.70 -10.58
N ARG A 112 8.22 -3.01 -10.63
CA ARG A 112 6.94 -3.62 -10.98
C ARG A 112 6.30 -4.22 -9.74
N LEU A 113 5.00 -3.97 -9.57
CA LEU A 113 4.22 -4.55 -8.47
C LEU A 113 3.07 -5.36 -9.06
N THR A 114 2.95 -6.61 -8.63
CA THR A 114 1.89 -7.52 -9.06
C THR A 114 1.20 -8.07 -7.83
N ALA A 115 -0.09 -7.80 -7.67
CA ALA A 115 -0.90 -8.52 -6.69
C ALA A 115 -1.22 -9.91 -7.21
N LYS A 116 -1.07 -10.92 -6.35
CA LYS A 116 -1.49 -12.29 -6.61
C LYS A 116 -2.54 -12.71 -5.61
N THR A 117 -3.63 -13.30 -6.08
CA THR A 117 -4.59 -13.98 -5.19
C THR A 117 -4.03 -15.34 -4.75
N LEU A 118 -4.64 -15.95 -3.72
CA LEU A 118 -4.29 -17.32 -3.34
C LEU A 118 -4.63 -18.37 -4.42
N THR A 119 -5.48 -18.02 -5.38
CA THR A 119 -5.80 -18.82 -6.57
C THR A 119 -4.89 -18.51 -7.76
N GLU A 120 -3.76 -17.84 -7.51
CA GLU A 120 -2.71 -17.50 -8.49
C GLU A 120 -3.15 -16.52 -9.59
N GLU A 121 -4.26 -15.81 -9.41
CA GLU A 121 -4.67 -14.74 -10.33
C GLU A 121 -3.78 -13.52 -10.12
N GLU A 122 -3.31 -12.93 -11.21
CA GLU A 122 -2.34 -11.83 -11.18
C GLU A 122 -2.95 -10.52 -11.66
N TYR A 123 -2.68 -9.45 -10.92
CA TYR A 123 -3.11 -8.09 -11.23
C TYR A 123 -1.92 -7.14 -11.09
N GLU A 124 -1.51 -6.51 -12.19
CA GLU A 124 -0.42 -5.54 -12.17
C GLU A 124 -0.93 -4.17 -11.69
N TYR A 125 -0.24 -3.57 -10.71
CA TYR A 125 -0.55 -2.20 -10.29
C TYR A 125 -0.23 -1.21 -11.41
N PRO A 126 -1.04 -0.16 -11.60
CA PRO A 126 -0.74 0.86 -12.59
C PRO A 126 0.59 1.57 -12.29
N SER A 127 1.22 2.10 -13.33
CA SER A 127 2.48 2.84 -13.22
C SER A 127 2.33 4.17 -12.49
N SER A 128 1.11 4.69 -12.37
CA SER A 128 0.74 5.91 -11.63
C SER A 128 -0.54 5.68 -10.82
N PHE A 129 -0.67 6.40 -9.70
CA PHE A 129 -1.86 6.38 -8.85
C PHE A 129 -2.57 7.74 -8.81
N PRO A 130 -3.85 7.80 -8.39
CA PRO A 130 -4.50 9.06 -8.08
C PRO A 130 -3.71 9.87 -7.04
N ALA A 131 -3.74 11.20 -7.19
CA ALA A 131 -3.08 12.16 -6.29
C ALA A 131 -3.84 12.42 -4.98
#